data_AF-A0A160FCX2-F1
#
_entry.id   AF-A0A160FCX2-F1
#
_cell.length_a   1.000
_cell.length_b   1.000
_cell.length_c   1.000
_cell.angle_alpha   90.00
_cell.angle_beta   90.00
_cell.angle_gamma   90.00
#
_symmetry.space_group_name_H-M   'P 1'
#
loop_
_entity.id
_entity.type
_entity.pdbx_description
1 polymer ?
#
loop_
_entity_poly.entity_id
_entity_poly.type
_entity_poly.pdbx_seq_one_letter_code
_entity_poly.pdbx_strand_id
1 'polypeptide(L)'
;MAFLLQIQETYIEEWHDCYLSESKKTGFVCTLQLANKKHSFYGLNDLDALLKETKKRKTDVYLSLNAFEYGSRTTKALKQIRNIGVDIDCYKVNVSISKALEEIKQLIIKGRIPNPNLVIFSGRGLQLVYSISGGAAPTMAFLSQYITTQHIATLKHLGADTAATDVTCVFRLPYSINGRNGQQVTVEIWRTLEYSLEELYTVDEQIH
;
A
#
# COMPACT_ATOMS: atom_id res chain seq x y z
N MET A 1 34.97 9.61 6.80
CA MET A 1 34.13 10.28 5.78
C MET A 1 32.99 9.33 5.47
N ALA A 2 31.89 9.42 6.22
CA ALA A 2 30.72 8.59 5.97
C ALA A 2 30.10 9.09 4.66
N PHE A 3 30.05 8.22 3.65
CA PHE A 3 29.23 8.45 2.48
C PHE A 3 27.78 8.50 2.99
N LEU A 4 27.25 9.69 3.23
CA LEU A 4 25.82 9.90 3.29
C LEU A 4 25.31 9.50 1.90
N LEU A 5 24.78 8.27 1.79
CA LEU A 5 23.91 7.91 0.68
C LEU A 5 22.77 8.93 0.75
N GLN A 6 22.84 9.98 -0.08
CA GLN A 6 21.68 10.80 -0.35
C GLN A 6 20.64 9.83 -0.90
N ILE A 7 19.63 9.53 -0.09
CA ILE A 7 18.45 8.82 -0.56
C ILE A 7 17.89 9.74 -1.64
N GLN A 8 18.04 9.32 -2.89
CA GLN A 8 17.55 10.09 -4.02
C GLN A 8 16.04 10.19 -3.86
N GLU A 9 15.53 11.41 -3.76
CA GLU A 9 14.09 11.64 -3.77
C GLU A 9 13.49 11.02 -5.03
N THR A 10 12.46 10.20 -4.84
CA THR A 10 11.68 9.62 -5.93
C THR A 10 10.24 10.10 -5.82
N TYR A 11 9.61 10.26 -6.98
CA TYR A 11 8.28 10.83 -7.09
C TYR A 11 7.38 9.83 -7.83
N ILE A 12 6.12 9.77 -7.42
CA ILE A 12 5.07 9.03 -8.15
C ILE A 12 4.27 10.03 -8.98
N GLU A 13 4.03 9.67 -10.24
CA GLU A 13 3.13 10.39 -11.16
C GLU A 13 1.84 9.61 -11.33
N GLU A 14 1.94 8.29 -11.32
CA GLU A 14 0.84 7.35 -11.46
C GLU A 14 0.79 6.38 -10.28
N TRP A 15 -0.39 5.83 -9.99
CA TRP A 15 -0.56 4.89 -8.86
C TRP A 15 0.38 3.68 -8.95
N HIS A 16 0.73 3.25 -10.16
CA HIS A 16 1.55 2.07 -10.37
C HIS A 16 3.01 2.30 -9.99
N ASP A 17 3.48 3.55 -9.90
CA ASP A 17 4.85 3.87 -9.52
C ASP A 17 5.16 3.47 -8.07
N CYS A 18 4.12 3.38 -7.22
CA CYS A 18 4.23 2.80 -5.88
C CYS A 18 4.61 1.31 -5.91
N TYR A 19 4.29 0.63 -7.01
CA TYR A 19 4.43 -0.82 -7.15
C TYR A 19 5.56 -1.18 -8.10
N LEU A 20 5.71 -0.52 -9.24
CA LEU A 20 6.67 -0.82 -10.28
C LEU A 20 7.21 0.49 -10.86
N SER A 21 8.51 0.70 -10.72
CA SER A 21 9.24 1.83 -11.30
C SER A 21 10.69 1.41 -11.51
N GLU A 22 11.50 2.27 -12.14
CA GLU A 22 12.94 2.02 -12.30
C GLU A 22 13.68 1.82 -10.96
N SER A 23 13.18 2.46 -9.89
CA SER A 23 13.70 2.29 -8.53
C SER A 23 13.06 1.09 -7.80
N LYS A 24 11.94 0.55 -8.28
CA LYS A 24 11.20 -0.59 -7.70
C LYS A 24 11.04 -1.76 -8.66
N LYS A 25 12.16 -2.31 -9.13
CA LYS A 25 12.19 -3.39 -10.15
C LYS A 25 12.59 -4.78 -9.66
N THR A 26 13.01 -4.91 -8.39
CA THR A 26 13.45 -6.20 -7.85
C THR A 26 12.26 -7.07 -7.43
N GLY A 27 12.07 -8.21 -8.11
CA GLY A 27 10.97 -9.13 -7.85
C GLY A 27 9.62 -8.68 -8.45
N PHE A 28 8.57 -9.43 -8.12
CA PHE A 28 7.27 -9.34 -8.77
C PHE A 28 6.17 -8.96 -7.80
N VAL A 29 5.29 -8.04 -8.17
CA VAL A 29 4.00 -7.86 -7.50
C VAL A 29 3.02 -8.90 -8.01
N CYS A 30 2.10 -9.33 -7.16
CA CYS A 30 1.17 -10.41 -7.47
C CYS A 30 -0.26 -9.90 -7.45
N THR A 31 -1.04 -10.20 -8.50
CA THR A 31 -2.49 -10.07 -8.43
C THR A 31 -3.14 -11.39 -8.03
N LEU A 32 -4.18 -11.31 -7.20
CA LEU A 32 -4.96 -12.45 -6.73
C LEU A 32 -6.43 -12.22 -7.08
N GLN A 33 -7.03 -13.14 -7.83
CA GLN A 33 -8.46 -13.11 -8.11
C GLN A 33 -9.15 -14.23 -7.30
N LEU A 34 -9.96 -13.85 -6.30
CA LEU A 34 -10.53 -14.82 -5.36
C LEU A 34 -11.47 -15.82 -6.02
N ALA A 35 -12.26 -15.39 -6.99
CA ALA A 35 -13.29 -16.20 -7.64
C ALA A 35 -12.74 -17.48 -8.31
N ASN A 36 -11.54 -17.40 -8.89
CA ASN A 36 -10.91 -18.51 -9.62
C ASN A 36 -9.55 -18.91 -9.02
N LYS A 37 -9.20 -18.38 -7.84
CA LYS A 37 -7.89 -18.57 -7.18
C LYS A 37 -6.70 -18.33 -8.12
N LYS A 38 -6.87 -17.45 -9.10
CA LYS A 38 -5.81 -17.16 -10.09
C LYS A 38 -4.82 -16.18 -9.49
N HIS A 39 -3.54 -16.55 -9.55
CA HIS A 39 -2.43 -15.66 -9.22
C HIS A 39 -1.67 -15.32 -10.51
N SER A 40 -1.32 -14.04 -10.67
CA SER A 40 -0.45 -13.56 -11.75
C SER A 40 0.65 -12.70 -11.14
N PHE A 41 1.86 -12.74 -11.70
CA PHE A 41 3.03 -12.05 -11.18
C PHE A 41 3.56 -11.09 -12.25
N TYR A 42 3.91 -9.86 -11.85
CA TYR A 42 4.32 -8.78 -12.75
C TYR A 42 5.60 -8.12 -12.23
N GLY A 43 6.65 -8.16 -13.05
CA GLY A 43 7.85 -7.35 -12.88
C GLY A 43 7.71 -6.03 -13.63
N LEU A 44 8.76 -5.20 -13.62
CA LEU A 44 8.73 -3.90 -14.31
C LEU A 44 8.46 -4.05 -15.82
N ASN A 45 9.05 -5.06 -16.44
CA ASN A 45 8.85 -5.37 -17.86
C ASN A 45 7.42 -5.85 -18.19
N ASP A 46 6.62 -6.20 -17.18
CA ASP A 46 5.23 -6.64 -17.32
C ASP A 46 4.22 -5.52 -16.99
N LEU A 47 4.68 -4.26 -16.84
CA LEU A 47 3.82 -3.13 -16.44
C LEU A 47 2.60 -2.99 -17.36
N ASP A 48 2.79 -3.05 -18.68
CA ASP A 48 1.69 -2.99 -19.64
C ASP A 48 0.67 -4.13 -19.45
N ALA A 49 1.14 -5.32 -19.08
CA ALA A 49 0.27 -6.45 -18.79
C ALA A 49 -0.53 -6.24 -17.50
N LEU A 50 0.07 -5.64 -16.47
CA LEU A 50 -0.61 -5.23 -15.24
C LEU A 50 -1.67 -4.16 -15.54
N LEU A 51 -1.32 -3.11 -16.29
CA LEU A 51 -2.25 -2.04 -16.66
C LEU A 51 -3.38 -2.53 -17.56
N LYS A 52 -3.12 -3.52 -18.42
CA LYS A 52 -4.17 -4.19 -19.19
C LYS A 52 -5.11 -5.00 -18.29
N GLU A 53 -4.61 -5.57 -17.19
CA GLU A 53 -5.43 -6.29 -16.23
C GLU A 53 -6.40 -5.36 -15.49
N THR A 54 -5.97 -4.15 -15.10
CA THR A 54 -6.85 -3.17 -14.42
C THR A 54 -8.00 -2.72 -15.32
N LYS A 55 -7.74 -2.55 -16.63
CA LYS A 55 -8.74 -2.17 -17.63
C LYS A 55 -9.86 -3.21 -17.83
N LYS A 56 -9.65 -4.47 -17.43
CA LYS A 56 -10.67 -5.53 -17.54
C LYS A 56 -11.78 -5.42 -16.50
N ARG A 57 -11.63 -4.57 -15.47
CA ARG A 57 -12.62 -4.35 -14.40
C ARG A 57 -13.14 -5.65 -13.79
N LYS A 58 -12.23 -6.59 -13.55
CA LYS A 58 -12.58 -7.86 -12.92
C LYS A 58 -13.01 -7.65 -11.47
N THR A 59 -13.90 -8.51 -11.00
CA THR A 59 -14.41 -8.47 -9.63
C THR A 59 -13.43 -9.12 -8.66
N ASP A 60 -13.27 -8.51 -7.48
CA ASP A 60 -12.50 -9.01 -6.34
C ASP A 60 -11.09 -9.46 -6.73
N VAL A 61 -10.39 -8.57 -7.44
CA VAL A 61 -8.96 -8.68 -7.72
C VAL A 61 -8.17 -7.84 -6.73
N TYR A 62 -7.12 -8.42 -6.19
CA TYR A 62 -6.23 -7.81 -5.22
C TYR A 62 -4.82 -7.74 -5.80
N LEU A 63 -4.00 -6.83 -5.28
CA LEU A 63 -2.61 -6.59 -5.65
C LEU A 63 -1.76 -6.61 -4.37
N SER A 64 -0.66 -7.34 -4.37
CA SER A 64 0.28 -7.32 -3.25
C SER A 64 0.95 -5.95 -3.13
N LEU A 65 1.07 -5.46 -1.89
CA LEU A 65 1.77 -4.21 -1.61
C LEU A 65 3.26 -4.29 -1.93
N ASN A 66 3.84 -5.46 -1.71
CA ASN A 66 5.27 -5.71 -1.82
C ASN A 66 5.58 -6.70 -2.93
N ALA A 67 6.87 -6.84 -3.24
CA ALA A 67 7.34 -7.70 -4.30
C ALA A 67 8.04 -8.96 -3.78
N PHE A 68 7.84 -10.04 -4.52
CA PHE A 68 8.23 -11.38 -4.12
C PHE A 68 8.97 -12.10 -5.24
N GLU A 69 9.48 -13.28 -4.94
CA GLU A 69 9.92 -14.24 -5.92
C GLU A 69 8.76 -14.62 -6.86
N TYR A 70 9.08 -14.87 -8.12
CA TYR A 70 8.08 -15.32 -9.08
C TYR A 70 7.39 -16.60 -8.57
N GLY A 71 6.06 -16.63 -8.60
CA GLY A 71 5.29 -17.81 -8.21
C GLY A 71 5.03 -17.97 -6.71
N SER A 72 5.57 -17.12 -5.83
CA SER A 72 5.36 -17.22 -4.39
C SER A 72 5.08 -15.87 -3.74
N ARG A 73 4.03 -15.77 -2.91
CA ARG A 73 3.72 -14.60 -2.06
C ARG A 73 3.78 -15.00 -0.60
N THR A 74 4.98 -15.24 -0.11
CA THR A 74 5.25 -15.59 1.30
C THR A 74 6.32 -14.67 1.86
N THR A 75 6.38 -14.52 3.18
CA THR A 75 7.42 -13.73 3.85
C THR A 75 8.83 -14.18 3.46
N LYS A 76 9.05 -15.50 3.31
CA LYS A 76 10.33 -16.07 2.86
C LYS A 76 10.69 -15.70 1.41
N ALA A 77 9.69 -15.49 0.57
CA ALA A 77 9.86 -15.12 -0.83
C ALA A 77 9.94 -13.60 -1.04
N LEU A 78 9.87 -12.79 0.00
CA LEU A 78 9.94 -11.33 -0.09
C LEU A 78 11.26 -10.90 -0.77
N LYS A 79 11.16 -10.06 -1.80
CA LYS A 79 12.30 -9.51 -2.54
C LYS A 79 12.49 -8.03 -2.28
N GLN A 80 11.38 -7.29 -2.12
CA GLN A 80 11.43 -5.85 -1.86
C GLN A 80 10.18 -5.40 -1.13
N ILE A 81 10.35 -4.63 -0.06
CA ILE A 81 9.27 -3.94 0.64
C ILE A 81 9.09 -2.60 -0.08
N ARG A 82 8.02 -2.48 -0.85
CA ARG A 82 7.74 -1.30 -1.68
C ARG A 82 6.79 -0.34 -0.99
N ASN A 83 5.90 -0.86 -0.15
CA ASN A 83 4.85 -0.07 0.46
C ASN A 83 4.55 -0.54 1.90
N ILE A 84 4.21 0.42 2.75
CA ILE A 84 3.45 0.22 3.98
C ILE A 84 1.97 0.52 3.67
N GLY A 85 1.06 -0.30 4.19
CA GLY A 85 -0.36 -0.17 3.90
C GLY A 85 -1.23 -0.29 5.14
N VAL A 86 -2.28 0.54 5.22
CA VAL A 86 -3.33 0.44 6.24
C VAL A 86 -4.69 0.25 5.56
N ASP A 87 -5.36 -0.88 5.82
CA ASP A 87 -6.72 -1.16 5.36
C ASP A 87 -7.74 -0.70 6.40
N ILE A 88 -8.65 0.20 6.02
CA ILE A 88 -9.62 0.84 6.92
C ILE A 88 -11.03 0.42 6.50
N ASP A 89 -11.58 -0.53 7.24
CA ASP A 89 -12.93 -1.05 7.03
C ASP A 89 -13.97 -0.21 7.76
N CYS A 90 -14.28 0.98 7.22
CA CYS A 90 -15.20 1.94 7.86
C CYS A 90 -16.57 1.31 8.21
N TYR A 91 -17.05 0.36 7.40
CA TYR A 91 -18.30 -0.35 7.64
C TYR A 91 -18.30 -1.21 8.92
N LYS A 92 -17.14 -1.65 9.43
CA LYS A 92 -17.06 -2.42 10.68
C LYS A 92 -17.35 -1.56 11.92
N VAL A 93 -17.17 -0.24 11.81
CA VAL A 93 -17.36 0.73 12.91
C VAL A 93 -18.49 1.73 12.63
N ASN A 94 -19.31 1.49 11.60
CA ASN A 94 -20.41 2.37 11.18
C ASN A 94 -19.99 3.83 10.93
N VAL A 95 -18.78 4.04 10.42
CA VAL A 95 -18.27 5.35 10.00
C VAL A 95 -18.45 5.48 8.49
N SER A 96 -18.93 6.63 8.01
CA SER A 96 -18.98 6.88 6.57
C SER A 96 -17.58 7.11 6.00
N ILE A 97 -17.35 6.77 4.73
CA ILE A 97 -16.07 7.02 4.05
C ILE A 97 -15.72 8.52 4.12
N SER A 98 -16.68 9.41 3.92
CA SER A 98 -16.46 10.86 4.01
C SER A 98 -15.96 11.32 5.38
N LYS A 99 -16.55 10.79 6.47
CA LYS A 99 -16.14 11.12 7.83
C LYS A 99 -14.77 10.54 8.16
N ALA A 100 -14.48 9.31 7.71
CA ALA A 100 -13.16 8.72 7.86
C ALA A 100 -12.09 9.55 7.14
N LEU A 101 -12.36 10.01 5.91
CA LEU A 101 -11.45 10.88 5.17
C LEU A 101 -11.18 12.21 5.88
N GLU A 102 -12.22 12.85 6.43
CA GLU A 102 -12.08 14.09 7.16
C GLU A 102 -11.19 13.89 8.40
N GLU A 103 -11.42 12.84 9.18
CA GLU A 103 -10.58 12.53 10.35
C GLU A 103 -9.14 12.20 9.95
N ILE A 104 -8.92 11.42 8.89
CA ILE A 104 -7.57 11.15 8.36
C ILE A 104 -6.86 12.46 8.01
N LYS A 105 -7.53 13.41 7.34
CA LYS A 105 -6.96 14.73 7.04
C LYS A 105 -6.63 15.50 8.32
N GLN A 106 -7.48 15.45 9.35
CA GLN A 106 -7.19 16.08 10.63
C GLN A 106 -6.00 15.44 11.35
N LEU A 107 -5.86 14.10 11.29
CA LEU A 107 -4.71 13.39 11.86
C LEU A 107 -3.40 13.76 11.14
N ILE A 108 -3.44 13.92 9.81
CA ILE A 108 -2.30 14.40 9.01
C ILE A 108 -1.92 15.83 9.43
N ILE A 109 -2.89 16.75 9.53
CA ILE A 109 -2.65 18.15 9.94
C ILE A 109 -2.03 18.20 11.35
N LYS A 110 -2.47 17.32 12.26
CA LYS A 110 -1.95 17.22 13.63
C LYS A 110 -0.61 16.47 13.72
N GLY A 111 -0.06 15.98 12.61
CA GLY A 111 1.18 15.19 12.60
C GLY A 111 1.06 13.83 13.27
N ARG A 112 -0.16 13.28 13.41
CA ARG A 112 -0.41 11.97 14.04
C ARG A 112 -0.26 10.79 13.08
N ILE A 113 -0.29 11.05 11.79
CA ILE A 113 0.09 10.09 10.73
C ILE A 113 0.73 10.90 9.61
N PRO A 114 1.65 10.29 8.83
CA PRO A 114 2.14 10.91 7.61
C PRO A 114 1.01 11.03 6.57
N ASN A 115 1.15 11.97 5.63
CA ASN A 115 0.25 12.06 4.47
C ASN A 115 0.48 10.86 3.53
N PRO A 116 -0.49 9.97 3.30
CA PRO A 116 -0.28 8.80 2.44
C PRO A 116 0.05 9.23 1.00
N ASN A 117 0.80 8.38 0.29
CA ASN A 117 1.05 8.56 -1.13
C ASN A 117 -0.23 8.31 -1.94
N LEU A 118 -0.88 7.17 -1.68
CA LEU A 118 -2.15 6.81 -2.32
C LEU A 118 -3.26 6.60 -1.31
N VAL A 119 -4.46 6.99 -1.71
CA VAL A 119 -5.70 6.59 -1.06
C VAL A 119 -6.54 5.78 -2.05
N ILE A 120 -6.77 4.52 -1.72
CA ILE A 120 -7.60 3.61 -2.51
C ILE A 120 -8.99 3.56 -1.90
N PHE A 121 -10.01 3.91 -2.69
CA PHE A 121 -11.40 3.81 -2.32
C PHE A 121 -11.89 2.40 -2.66
N SER A 122 -11.95 1.54 -1.65
CA SER A 122 -12.27 0.12 -1.84
C SER A 122 -13.76 -0.13 -2.10
N GLY A 123 -14.59 0.92 -2.02
CA GLY A 123 -16.05 0.90 -2.13
C GLY A 123 -16.79 0.77 -0.78
N ARG A 124 -16.14 0.25 0.27
CA ARG A 124 -16.72 0.18 1.63
C ARG A 124 -15.80 0.72 2.73
N GLY A 125 -14.61 1.13 2.33
CA GLY A 125 -13.53 1.56 3.19
C GLY A 125 -12.44 2.26 2.39
N LEU A 126 -11.32 2.50 3.04
CA LEU A 126 -10.16 3.21 2.50
C LEU A 126 -8.93 2.33 2.68
N GLN A 127 -8.00 2.38 1.72
CA GLN A 127 -6.71 1.71 1.87
C GLN A 127 -5.62 2.74 1.63
N LEU A 128 -4.83 3.02 2.66
CA LEU A 128 -3.78 4.03 2.65
C LEU A 128 -2.46 3.36 2.27
N VAL A 129 -1.74 3.92 1.31
CA VAL A 129 -0.44 3.40 0.85
C VAL A 129 0.63 4.47 1.09
N TYR A 130 1.71 4.07 1.77
CA TYR A 130 2.91 4.84 1.97
C TYR A 130 4.04 4.16 1.18
N SER A 131 4.47 4.79 0.08
CA SER A 131 5.46 4.20 -0.82
C SER A 131 6.86 4.54 -0.37
N ILE A 132 7.74 3.54 -0.44
CA ILE A 132 9.12 3.62 0.03
C ILE A 132 10.02 3.86 -1.17
N SER A 133 10.74 4.99 -1.13
CA SER A 133 11.70 5.38 -2.16
C SER A 133 12.73 4.26 -2.39
N GLY A 134 12.82 3.80 -3.63
CA GLY A 134 13.69 2.67 -4.03
C GLY A 134 13.33 1.30 -3.44
N GLY A 135 12.30 1.23 -2.60
CA GLY A 135 11.96 0.05 -1.80
C GLY A 135 13.02 -0.32 -0.76
N ALA A 136 12.61 -1.02 0.29
CA ALA A 136 13.49 -1.53 1.33
C ALA A 136 13.82 -3.01 1.14
N ALA A 137 14.98 -3.40 1.66
CA ALA A 137 15.43 -4.78 1.67
C ALA A 137 14.54 -5.67 2.55
N PRO A 138 14.40 -6.98 2.25
CA PRO A 138 13.62 -7.91 3.07
C PRO A 138 14.02 -7.97 4.54
N THR A 139 15.28 -7.66 4.87
CA THR A 139 15.79 -7.58 6.25
C THR A 139 15.10 -6.49 7.08
N MET A 140 14.48 -5.49 6.44
CA MET A 140 13.71 -4.43 7.10
C MET A 140 12.26 -4.81 7.38
N ALA A 141 11.86 -6.08 7.15
CA ALA A 141 10.48 -6.53 7.35
C ALA A 141 9.96 -6.23 8.76
N PHE A 142 10.77 -6.46 9.79
CA PHE A 142 10.39 -6.17 11.18
C PHE A 142 10.06 -4.68 11.38
N LEU A 143 10.91 -3.77 10.89
CA LEU A 143 10.69 -2.33 10.97
C LEU A 143 9.41 -1.92 10.22
N SER A 144 9.21 -2.43 9.00
CA SER A 144 7.98 -2.14 8.23
C SER A 144 6.70 -2.62 8.93
N GLN A 145 6.75 -3.77 9.61
CA GLN A 145 5.62 -4.31 10.37
C GLN A 145 5.36 -3.47 11.63
N TYR A 146 6.42 -3.01 12.29
CA TYR A 146 6.31 -2.10 13.43
C TYR A 146 5.60 -0.80 13.04
N ILE A 147 6.07 -0.12 11.98
CA ILE A 147 5.45 1.12 11.47
C ILE A 147 3.98 0.87 11.09
N THR A 148 3.71 -0.20 10.33
CA THR A 148 2.35 -0.59 9.96
C THR A 148 1.45 -0.75 11.20
N THR A 149 1.97 -1.38 12.26
CA THR A 149 1.23 -1.61 13.51
C THR A 149 0.92 -0.29 14.23
N GLN A 150 1.86 0.67 14.26
CA GLN A 150 1.61 1.98 14.87
C GLN A 150 0.54 2.76 14.10
N HIS A 151 0.63 2.80 12.77
CA HIS A 151 -0.38 3.46 11.94
C HIS A 151 -1.77 2.82 12.10
N ILE A 152 -1.85 1.48 12.13
CA ILE A 152 -3.09 0.76 12.43
C ILE A 152 -3.63 1.13 13.82
N ALA A 153 -2.77 1.21 14.84
CA ALA A 153 -3.19 1.56 16.19
C ALA A 153 -3.82 2.97 16.23
N THR A 154 -3.19 3.95 15.58
CA THR A 154 -3.70 5.33 15.46
C THR A 154 -5.06 5.36 14.74
N LEU A 155 -5.24 4.54 13.71
CA LEU A 155 -6.45 4.53 12.86
C LEU A 155 -7.50 3.49 13.28
N LYS A 156 -7.27 2.75 14.38
CA LYS A 156 -8.16 1.66 14.83
C LYS A 156 -9.60 2.11 15.04
N HIS A 157 -9.79 3.33 15.56
CA HIS A 157 -11.12 3.90 15.81
C HIS A 157 -11.91 4.19 14.51
N LEU A 158 -11.24 4.25 13.36
CA LEU A 158 -11.86 4.38 12.03
C LEU A 158 -12.09 3.02 11.37
N GLY A 159 -11.71 1.92 12.01
CA GLY A 159 -11.88 0.56 11.49
C GLY A 159 -10.63 -0.02 10.82
N ALA A 160 -9.42 0.49 11.13
CA ALA A 160 -8.18 -0.11 10.63
C ALA A 160 -8.08 -1.60 11.01
N ASP A 161 -7.79 -2.46 10.03
CA ASP A 161 -7.72 -3.91 10.22
C ASP A 161 -6.44 -4.30 10.96
N THR A 162 -6.60 -4.75 12.22
CA THR A 162 -5.49 -5.18 13.07
C THR A 162 -4.77 -6.43 12.58
N ALA A 163 -5.34 -7.18 11.64
CA ALA A 163 -4.70 -8.34 11.04
C ALA A 163 -3.81 -8.01 9.83
N ALA A 164 -3.92 -6.79 9.28
CA ALA A 164 -3.25 -6.37 8.04
C ALA A 164 -1.82 -5.87 8.24
N THR A 165 -1.04 -6.48 9.15
CA THR A 165 0.32 -6.06 9.49
C THR A 165 1.43 -6.73 8.69
N ASP A 166 1.14 -7.87 8.06
CA ASP A 166 2.16 -8.68 7.37
C ASP A 166 2.61 -8.06 6.03
N VAL A 167 3.91 -8.19 5.72
CA VAL A 167 4.52 -7.75 4.45
C VAL A 167 3.90 -8.38 3.20
N THR A 168 3.14 -9.47 3.36
CA THR A 168 2.40 -10.14 2.31
C THR A 168 1.02 -9.52 2.04
N CYS A 169 0.58 -8.51 2.80
CA CYS A 169 -0.72 -7.87 2.65
C CYS A 169 -1.03 -7.44 1.21
N VAL A 170 -2.31 -7.50 0.85
CA VAL A 170 -2.84 -7.23 -0.49
C VAL A 170 -3.97 -6.23 -0.39
N PHE A 171 -3.98 -5.25 -1.28
CA PHE A 171 -5.06 -4.28 -1.43
C PHE A 171 -5.88 -4.57 -2.67
N ARG A 172 -7.03 -3.93 -2.83
CA ARG A 172 -7.80 -4.09 -4.07
C ARG A 172 -7.01 -3.50 -5.22
N LEU A 173 -6.99 -4.23 -6.33
CA LEU A 173 -6.36 -3.73 -7.56
C LEU A 173 -7.12 -2.46 -8.01
N PRO A 174 -6.44 -1.32 -8.25
CA PRO A 174 -7.09 -0.14 -8.79
C PRO A 174 -7.93 -0.45 -10.02
N TYR A 175 -9.11 0.16 -10.10
CA TYR A 175 -10.11 0.01 -11.17
C TYR A 175 -10.80 -1.37 -11.28
N SER A 176 -10.50 -2.32 -10.38
CA SER A 176 -11.29 -3.54 -10.20
C SER A 176 -12.69 -3.24 -9.63
N ILE A 177 -13.58 -4.24 -9.62
CA ILE A 177 -14.92 -4.12 -9.03
C ILE A 177 -14.94 -4.80 -7.66
N ASN A 178 -15.49 -4.12 -6.66
CA ASN A 178 -15.78 -4.74 -5.38
C ASN A 178 -17.05 -5.59 -5.49
N GLY A 179 -16.94 -6.91 -5.39
CA GLY A 179 -18.07 -7.83 -5.55
C GLY A 179 -19.14 -7.71 -4.46
N ARG A 180 -18.82 -7.04 -3.33
CA ARG A 180 -19.76 -6.87 -2.21
C ARG A 180 -20.80 -5.77 -2.45
N ASN A 181 -20.49 -4.78 -3.29
CA ASN A 181 -21.37 -3.64 -3.53
C ASN A 181 -21.40 -3.16 -4.99
N GLY A 182 -20.67 -3.82 -5.90
CA GLY A 182 -20.60 -3.48 -7.31
C GLY A 182 -19.84 -2.19 -7.63
N GLN A 183 -19.27 -1.50 -6.64
CA GLN A 183 -18.56 -0.25 -6.87
C GLN A 183 -17.18 -0.51 -7.47
N GLN A 184 -16.78 0.39 -8.37
CA GLN A 184 -15.43 0.39 -8.91
C GLN A 184 -14.45 0.96 -7.89
N VAL A 185 -13.31 0.30 -7.75
CA VAL A 185 -12.20 0.78 -6.93
C VAL A 185 -11.55 1.98 -7.63
N THR A 186 -11.47 3.11 -6.95
CA THR A 186 -10.78 4.31 -7.43
C THR A 186 -9.55 4.60 -6.57
N VAL A 187 -8.64 5.41 -7.08
CA VAL A 187 -7.39 5.78 -6.42
C VAL A 187 -7.16 7.27 -6.58
N GLU A 188 -6.67 7.90 -5.51
CA GLU A 188 -6.19 9.28 -5.50
C GLU A 188 -4.73 9.31 -5.05
N ILE A 189 -3.92 10.16 -5.70
CA ILE A 189 -2.56 10.47 -5.25
C ILE A 189 -2.64 11.69 -4.33
N TRP A 190 -2.27 11.52 -3.06
CA TRP A 190 -2.30 12.58 -2.05
C TRP A 190 -0.93 13.19 -1.77
N ARG A 191 0.15 12.46 -2.11
CA ARG A 191 1.53 12.89 -1.99
C ARG A 191 2.39 12.22 -3.07
N THR A 192 3.08 13.03 -3.86
CA THR A 192 3.92 12.55 -4.98
C THR A 192 5.30 12.10 -4.54
N LEU A 193 5.97 12.85 -3.65
CA LEU A 193 7.27 12.43 -3.15
C LEU A 193 7.12 11.17 -2.27
N GLU A 194 7.98 10.19 -2.48
CA GLU A 194 8.01 8.95 -1.71
C GLU A 194 8.69 9.14 -0.36
N TYR A 195 8.46 8.22 0.57
CA TYR A 195 9.09 8.25 1.88
C TYR A 195 10.36 7.41 1.93
N SER A 196 11.28 7.76 2.81
CA SER A 196 12.20 6.76 3.35
C SER A 196 11.52 5.95 4.48
N LEU A 197 12.01 4.74 4.79
CA LEU A 197 11.52 4.01 5.96
C LEU A 197 11.78 4.75 7.28
N GLU A 198 12.88 5.52 7.34
CA GLU A 198 13.25 6.31 8.52
C GLU A 198 12.27 7.46 8.77
N GLU A 199 11.83 8.14 7.72
CA GLU A 199 10.80 9.19 7.84
C GLU A 199 9.49 8.62 8.40
N LEU A 200 9.07 7.44 7.93
CA LEU A 200 7.85 6.81 8.44
C LEU A 200 8.01 6.32 9.88
N TYR A 201 9.21 5.91 10.29
CA TYR A 201 9.50 5.52 11.67
C TYR A 201 9.56 6.72 12.63
N THR A 202 10.19 7.83 12.25
CA THR A 202 10.40 9.00 13.11
C THR A 202 9.11 9.77 13.42
N VAL A 203 8.15 9.79 12.49
CA VAL A 203 6.81 10.33 12.75
C VAL A 203 6.13 9.56 13.90
N ASP A 204 6.36 8.25 14.01
CA ASP A 204 5.78 7.43 15.08
C ASP A 204 6.42 7.72 16.46
N GLU A 205 7.70 8.10 16.53
CA GLU A 205 8.37 8.42 17.79
C GLU A 205 7.88 9.75 18.40
N GLN A 206 7.45 10.71 17.59
CA GLN A 206 6.97 12.03 18.08
C GLN A 206 5.55 11.97 18.68
N ILE A 207 4.87 10.84 18.54
CA ILE A 207 3.48 10.65 18.95
C ILE A 207 3.36 10.10 20.39
N HIS A 208 4.46 9.52 20.91
CA HIS A 208 4.61 9.01 22.29
C HIS A 208 5.37 10.00 23.17
#